data_AF-A0A6P0TBI7-F1
#
_entry.id   AF-A0A6P0TBI7-F1
#
_cell.length_a   1.000
_cell.length_b   1.000
_cell.length_c   1.000
_cell.angle_alpha   90.00
_cell.angle_beta   90.00
_cell.angle_gamma   90.00
#
_symmetry.space_group_name_H-M   'P 1'
#
loop_
_entity.id
_entity.type
_entity.pdbx_description
1 polymer ?
#
loop_
_entity_poly.entity_id
_entity_poly.type
_entity_poly.pdbx_seq_one_letter_code
_entity_poly.pdbx_strand_id
1 'polypeptide(L)' 'MLDAFAKVVAEADARGAYLNDGQIDALMAMVADGNKRMDIVNRLTGNASTIVA' A
#
# COMPACT_ATOMS: atom_id res chain seq x y z
N MET A 1 -8.67 3.10 9.17
CA MET A 1 -7.78 2.13 8.48
C MET A 1 -6.38 2.72 8.54
N LEU A 2 -5.41 2.04 9.16
CA LEU A 2 -4.02 2.52 9.20
C LEU A 2 -3.28 1.90 8.00
N ASP A 3 -3.17 2.66 6.92
CA ASP A 3 -2.39 2.27 5.75
C ASP A 3 -1.00 2.94 5.75
N ALA A 4 -0.17 2.56 4.78
CA ALA A 4 1.20 3.08 4.70
C ALA A 4 1.26 4.59 4.47
N PHE A 5 0.28 5.18 3.77
CA PHE A 5 0.21 6.63 3.56
C PHE A 5 -0.10 7.34 4.88
N ALA A 6 -1.12 6.88 5.59
CA ALA A 6 -1.51 7.42 6.88
C ALA A 6 -0.35 7.34 7.90
N LYS A 7 0.42 6.25 7.88
CA LYS A 7 1.59 6.07 8.76
C LYS A 7 2.70 7.09 8.47
N VAL A 8 3.11 7.25 7.20
CA VAL A 8 4.19 8.19 6.85
C VAL A 8 3.78 9.64 7.13
N VAL A 9 2.51 9.99 6.90
CA VAL A 9 1.97 11.32 7.25
C VAL A 9 1.98 11.55 8.76
N ALA A 10 1.56 10.56 9.57
CA ALA A 10 1.59 10.66 11.03
C ALA A 10 3.02 10.80 11.57
N GLU A 11 4.01 10.13 10.98
CA GLU A 11 5.42 10.25 11.33
C GLU A 11 6.03 11.61 10.95
N ALA A 12 5.56 12.21 9.85
CA ALA A 12 5.95 13.56 9.44
C ALA A 12 5.35 14.62 10.39
N ASP A 13 4.06 14.49 10.70
CA ASP A 13 3.33 15.38 11.60
C ASP A 13 3.92 15.35 13.02
N ALA A 14 4.21 14.17 13.56
CA ALA A 14 4.83 14.01 14.89
C ALA A 14 6.21 14.67 15.02
N ARG A 15 6.94 14.84 13.90
CA ARG A 15 8.23 15.54 13.86
C ARG A 15 8.11 17.03 13.52
N GLY A 16 6.92 17.50 13.12
CA GLY A 16 6.71 18.87 12.62
C GLY A 16 7.52 19.18 11.35
N ALA A 17 7.79 18.16 10.53
CA ALA A 17 8.62 18.27 9.34
C ALA A 17 7.91 17.71 8.12
N TYR A 18 8.22 18.25 6.94
CA TYR A 18 7.74 17.68 5.68
C TYR A 18 8.34 16.30 5.42
N LEU A 19 7.67 15.53 4.56
CA LEU A 19 8.23 14.28 4.04
C LEU A 19 9.51 14.59 3.27
N ASN A 20 10.51 13.72 3.41
CA ASN A 20 11.70 13.76 2.57
C ASN A 20 11.53 12.91 1.31
N ASP A 21 12.42 13.11 0.33
CA ASP A 21 12.37 12.43 -0.97
C ASP A 21 12.33 10.89 -0.83
N GLY A 22 13.13 10.33 0.08
CA GLY A 22 13.15 8.87 0.31
C GLY A 22 11.82 8.31 0.84
N GLN A 23 11.08 9.09 1.64
CA GLN A 23 9.73 8.72 2.07
C GLN A 23 8.73 8.76 0.92
N ILE A 24 8.85 9.75 0.02
CA ILE A 24 8.00 9.85 -1.16
C ILE A 24 8.30 8.71 -2.15
N ASP A 25 9.59 8.40 -2.38
CA ASP A 25 10.02 7.28 -3.22
C ASP A 25 9.47 5.94 -2.73
N ALA A 26 9.46 5.71 -1.42
CA ALA A 26 8.88 4.50 -0.83
C ALA A 26 7.36 4.40 -1.10
N LEU A 27 6.64 5.51 -1.01
CA LEU A 27 5.21 5.54 -1.33
C LEU A 27 4.96 5.31 -2.83
N MET A 28 5.78 5.89 -3.70
CA MET A 28 5.72 5.65 -5.16
C MET A 28 5.97 4.18 -5.52
N ALA A 29 6.95 3.54 -4.88
CA ALA A 29 7.19 2.11 -5.05
C ALA A 29 5.99 1.25 -4.65
N MET A 30 5.30 1.61 -3.55
CA MET A 30 4.09 0.92 -3.12
C MET A 30 2.96 1.04 -4.15
N VAL A 31 2.80 2.21 -4.78
CA VAL A 31 1.82 2.41 -5.85
C VAL A 31 2.17 1.56 -7.08
N ALA A 32 3.44 1.51 -7.47
CA ALA A 32 3.90 0.71 -8.59
C ALA A 32 3.63 -0.80 -8.39
N ASP A 33 3.81 -1.29 -7.16
CA ASP A 33 3.47 -2.68 -6.79
C ASP A 33 1.95 -2.91 -6.62
N GLY A 34 1.14 -1.86 -6.54
CA GLY A 34 -0.32 -1.93 -6.38
C GLY A 34 -1.01 -2.71 -7.50
N ASN A 35 -0.57 -2.54 -8.75
CA ASN A 35 -1.13 -3.26 -9.90
C ASN A 35 -0.95 -4.79 -9.77
N LYS A 36 0.20 -5.24 -9.25
CA LYS A 36 0.45 -6.67 -9.02
C LYS A 36 -0.48 -7.22 -7.94
N ARG A 37 -0.69 -6.45 -6.87
CA ARG A 37 -1.59 -6.85 -5.77
C ARG A 37 -3.04 -6.93 -6.23
N MET A 38 -3.49 -5.99 -7.06
CA MET A 38 -4.82 -6.01 -7.68
C MET A 38 -5.05 -7.26 -8.53
N ASP A 39 -4.07 -7.63 -9.37
CA ASP A 39 -4.17 -8.85 -10.19
C ASP A 39 -4.29 -10.11 -9.32
N ILE A 40 -3.48 -10.21 -8.26
CA ILE A 40 -3.55 -11.33 -7.31
C ILE A 40 -4.92 -11.40 -6.62
N VAL A 41 -5.47 -10.26 -6.18
CA VAL A 41 -6.80 -10.20 -5.55
C VAL A 41 -7.90 -10.63 -6.52
N ASN A 42 -7.82 -10.22 -7.79
CA ASN A 42 -8.76 -10.62 -8.82
C ASN A 42 -8.72 -12.14 -9.07
N ARG A 43 -7.52 -12.73 -9.15
CA ARG A 43 -7.35 -14.19 -9.29
C ARG A 43 -7.88 -14.93 -8.06
N LEU A 44 -7.61 -14.44 -6.86
CA LEU A 44 -8.08 -15.07 -5.62
C LEU A 44 -9.61 -15.03 -5.53
N THR A 45 -10.20 -13.86 -5.75
CA THR A 45 -11.66 -13.66 -5.69
C THR A 45 -12.37 -14.47 -6.77
N GLY A 46 -11.86 -14.49 -8.00
CA GLY A 46 -12.44 -15.24 -9.11
C GLY A 46 -12.41 -16.76 -8.91
N ASN A 47 -11.46 -17.28 -8.12
CA ASN A 47 -11.33 -18.71 -7.81
C ASN A 47 -11.77 -19.08 -6.39
N ALA A 48 -12.40 -18.15 -5.65
CA ALA A 48 -12.67 -18.34 -4.23
C ALA A 48 -13.49 -19.62 -3.94
N SER A 49 -14.47 -19.96 -4.78
CA SER A 49 -15.27 -21.18 -4.63
C SER A 49 -14.44 -22.46 -4.76
N THR A 50 -13.50 -22.52 -5.70
CA THR A 50 -12.60 -23.68 -5.87
C THR A 50 -11.55 -23.75 -4.77
N ILE A 51 -11.15 -22.62 -4.20
CA ILE A 51 -10.18 -22.57 -3.09
C ILE A 51 -10.80 -23.06 -1.77
N VAL A 52 -12.11 -22.89 -1.60
CA VAL A 52 -12.84 -23.27 -0.38
C VAL A 52 -13.41 -24.70 -0.42
N ALA A 53 -13.72 -25.22 -1.61
CA ALA A 53 -14.28 -26.56 -1.82
C ALA A 53 -13.25 -27.67 -1.63
#